data_AF-A0A940ZS84-F1
#
_entry.id   AF-A0A940ZS84-F1
#
_cell.length_a   1.000
_cell.length_b   1.000
_cell.length_c   1.000
_cell.angle_alpha   90.00
_cell.angle_beta   90.00
_cell.angle_gamma   90.00
#
_symmetry.space_group_name_H-M   'P 1'
#
loop_
_entity.id
_entity.type
_entity.pdbx_description
1 polymer ?
#
loop_
_entity_poly.entity_id
_entity_poly.type
_entity_poly.pdbx_seq_one_letter_code
_entity_poly.pdbx_strand_id
1 'polypeptide(L)'
;MIELGKYQNLEVVKKTDFGMYLSADGKDSKHTILLPIKEVPEGCVVGDHLEVFLYKDSEDREIATTAKVPVTLGGLAVLKVKEVSTVGAFLGWGLMKDLLLPYKEQTRKVEEGDQVLISLYVDKSSRLCATMKVYDMLSKESPYKKDDFVTGIIYDEIDS
;
A
#
# COMPACT_ATOMS: atom_id res chain seq x y z
N MET A 1 -5.72 -15.03 -10.09
CA MET A 1 -4.65 -14.11 -10.51
C MET A 1 -4.25 -13.29 -9.30
N ILE A 2 -2.95 -13.12 -9.09
CA ILE A 2 -2.39 -12.38 -7.96
C ILE A 2 -2.36 -10.88 -8.32
N GLU A 3 -2.82 -10.02 -7.41
CA GLU A 3 -2.93 -8.58 -7.61
C GLU A 3 -2.11 -7.80 -6.57
N LEU A 4 -1.18 -6.96 -7.03
CA LEU A 4 -0.45 -6.03 -6.17
C LEU A 4 -1.39 -5.00 -5.54
N GLY A 5 -1.10 -4.59 -4.31
CA GLY A 5 -1.81 -3.51 -3.62
C GLY A 5 -3.21 -3.89 -3.13
N LYS A 6 -3.53 -5.19 -3.08
CA LYS A 6 -4.79 -5.72 -2.56
C LYS A 6 -4.54 -6.82 -1.53
N TYR A 7 -5.51 -6.99 -0.63
CA TYR A 7 -5.59 -8.19 0.19
C TYR A 7 -6.18 -9.33 -0.63
N GLN A 8 -5.59 -10.51 -0.48
CA GLN A 8 -6.08 -11.72 -1.12
C GLN A 8 -5.75 -12.93 -0.24
N ASN A 9 -6.63 -13.92 -0.29
CA ASN A 9 -6.45 -15.17 0.44
C ASN A 9 -5.59 -16.12 -0.40
N LEU A 10 -4.45 -16.55 0.13
CA LEU A 10 -3.51 -17.44 -0.56
C LEU A 10 -3.21 -18.69 0.24
N GLU A 11 -3.03 -19.82 -0.45
CA GLU A 11 -2.67 -21.09 0.16
C GLU A 11 -1.15 -21.17 0.42
N VAL A 12 -0.76 -21.62 1.60
CA VAL A 12 0.62 -21.95 1.94
C VAL A 12 1.02 -23.24 1.24
N VAL A 13 1.90 -23.15 0.25
CA VAL A 13 2.31 -24.31 -0.57
C VAL A 13 3.65 -24.91 -0.16
N LYS A 14 4.52 -24.11 0.49
CA LYS A 14 5.87 -24.55 0.90
C LYS A 14 6.38 -23.75 2.09
N LYS A 15 7.01 -24.44 3.05
CA LYS A 15 7.71 -23.83 4.17
C LYS A 15 9.23 -23.85 3.92
N THR A 16 9.93 -22.78 4.25
CA THR A 16 11.40 -22.67 4.22
C THR A 16 11.90 -21.99 5.50
N ASP A 17 13.22 -21.93 5.67
CA ASP A 17 13.83 -21.31 6.87
C ASP A 17 13.63 -19.79 6.94
N PHE A 18 13.34 -19.14 5.81
CA PHE A 18 13.18 -17.69 5.69
C PHE A 18 11.72 -17.24 5.52
N GLY A 19 10.76 -18.17 5.47
CA GLY A 19 9.34 -17.84 5.38
C GLY A 19 8.47 -18.94 4.79
N MET A 20 7.32 -18.54 4.26
CA MET A 20 6.35 -19.42 3.61
C MET A 20 6.07 -18.93 2.20
N TYR A 21 6.00 -19.86 1.25
CA TYR A 21 5.55 -19.55 -0.10
C TYR A 21 4.05 -19.75 -0.20
N LEU A 22 3.39 -18.73 -0.74
CA LEU A 22 1.96 -18.65 -0.92
C LEU A 22 1.60 -18.74 -2.41
N SER A 23 0.44 -19.31 -2.73
CA SER A 23 -0.07 -19.36 -4.09
C SER A 23 -1.58 -19.13 -4.17
N ALA A 24 -2.03 -18.56 -5.27
CA ALA A 24 -3.44 -18.44 -5.62
C ALA A 24 -4.01 -19.71 -6.24
N ASP A 25 -3.18 -20.56 -6.86
CA ASP A 25 -3.62 -21.75 -7.60
C ASP A 25 -3.13 -23.06 -6.95
N GLY A 26 -2.77 -23.00 -5.66
CA GLY A 26 -2.28 -24.14 -4.90
C GLY A 26 -0.90 -24.64 -5.34
N LYS A 27 -0.58 -25.90 -4.98
CA LYS A 27 0.78 -26.47 -5.06
C LYS A 27 1.38 -26.56 -6.47
N ASP A 28 0.54 -26.62 -7.51
CA ASP A 28 0.98 -26.75 -8.90
C ASP A 28 1.22 -25.39 -9.58
N SER A 29 1.05 -24.29 -8.85
CA SER A 29 1.26 -22.96 -9.40
C SER A 29 2.73 -22.69 -9.69
N LYS A 30 2.98 -22.16 -10.89
CA LYS A 30 4.31 -21.65 -11.29
C LYS A 30 4.66 -20.31 -10.62
N HIS A 31 3.68 -19.66 -10.00
CA HIS A 31 3.81 -18.34 -9.43
C HIS A 31 3.53 -18.40 -7.94
N THR A 32 4.58 -18.21 -7.14
CA THR A 32 4.52 -18.26 -5.68
C THR A 32 5.15 -17.00 -5.11
N ILE A 33 4.59 -16.52 -4.00
CA ILE A 33 5.02 -15.30 -3.33
C ILE A 33 5.52 -15.64 -1.93
N LEU A 34 6.62 -15.01 -1.52
CA LEU A 34 7.19 -15.20 -0.20
C LEU A 34 6.43 -14.35 0.84
N LEU A 35 5.97 -14.99 1.91
CA LEU A 35 5.64 -14.39 3.19
C LEU A 35 6.84 -14.54 4.12
N PRO A 36 7.55 -13.46 4.50
CA PRO A 36 8.72 -13.53 5.36
C PRO A 36 8.41 -14.16 6.71
N ILE A 37 9.37 -14.88 7.28
CA ILE A 37 9.19 -15.60 8.56
C ILE A 37 8.66 -14.73 9.71
N LYS A 38 9.00 -13.43 9.73
CA LYS A 38 8.53 -12.47 10.74
C LYS A 38 7.04 -12.15 10.66
N GLU A 39 6.44 -12.39 9.50
CA GLU A 39 5.03 -12.10 9.18
C GLU A 39 4.18 -13.38 9.20
N VAL A 40 4.81 -14.55 9.44
CA VAL A 40 4.13 -15.84 9.50
C VAL A 40 3.39 -15.97 10.84
N PRO A 41 2.06 -16.20 10.83
CA PRO A 41 1.31 -16.45 12.06
C PRO A 41 1.79 -17.69 12.81
N GLU A 42 1.70 -17.66 14.14
CA GLU A 42 2.06 -18.81 14.97
C GLU A 42 1.23 -20.04 14.59
N GLY A 43 1.89 -21.20 14.50
CA GLY A 43 1.25 -22.47 14.18
C GLY A 43 0.89 -22.68 12.71
N CYS A 44 1.21 -21.74 11.81
CA CYS A 44 0.89 -21.88 10.40
C CYS A 44 1.64 -23.05 9.74
N VAL A 45 0.92 -23.84 8.92
CA VAL A 45 1.41 -25.03 8.23
C VAL A 45 1.05 -25.00 6.73
N VAL A 46 1.66 -25.91 5.96
CA VAL A 46 1.35 -26.07 4.54
C VAL A 46 -0.09 -26.55 4.36
N GLY A 47 -0.83 -25.89 3.47
CA GLY A 47 -2.27 -26.09 3.23
C GLY A 47 -3.16 -25.04 3.88
N ASP A 48 -2.63 -24.26 4.83
CA ASP A 48 -3.37 -23.15 5.43
C ASP A 48 -3.61 -22.03 4.41
N HIS A 49 -4.66 -21.26 4.63
CA HIS A 49 -5.02 -20.11 3.82
C HIS A 49 -4.82 -18.83 4.63
N LEU A 50 -4.06 -17.90 4.07
CA LEU A 50 -3.72 -16.63 4.72
C LEU A 50 -4.21 -15.45 3.89
N GLU A 51 -4.95 -14.54 4.54
CA GLU A 51 -5.22 -13.22 3.99
C GLU A 51 -3.96 -12.37 4.08
N VAL A 52 -3.42 -12.00 2.92
CA VAL A 52 -2.17 -11.24 2.83
C VAL A 52 -2.29 -10.07 1.87
N PHE A 53 -1.57 -8.99 2.18
CA PHE A 53 -1.37 -7.87 1.27
C PHE A 53 -0.12 -8.09 0.43
N LEU A 54 -0.22 -7.81 -0.87
CA LEU A 54 0.88 -8.00 -1.81
C LEU A 54 1.50 -6.69 -2.23
N TYR A 55 2.82 -6.63 -2.17
CA TYR A 55 3.60 -5.46 -2.60
C TYR A 55 4.96 -5.90 -3.15
N LYS A 56 5.83 -4.92 -3.42
CA LYS A 56 7.21 -5.18 -3.83
C LYS A 56 8.21 -4.72 -2.78
N ASP A 57 9.22 -5.55 -2.53
CA ASP A 57 10.32 -5.23 -1.62
C ASP A 57 11.31 -4.22 -2.24
N SER A 58 12.45 -4.03 -1.58
CA SER A 58 13.54 -3.17 -2.06
C SER A 58 14.26 -3.69 -3.31
N GLU A 59 14.12 -4.99 -3.62
CA GLU A 59 14.71 -5.65 -4.79
C GLU A 59 13.69 -5.81 -5.94
N ASP A 60 12.56 -5.12 -5.86
CA ASP A 60 11.44 -5.18 -6.80
C ASP A 60 10.82 -6.58 -6.97
N ARG A 61 11.02 -7.47 -5.98
CA ARG A 61 10.40 -8.80 -5.91
C ARG A 61 9.04 -8.71 -5.24
N GLU A 62 8.09 -9.49 -5.74
CA GLU A 62 6.78 -9.62 -5.13
C GLU A 62 6.88 -10.33 -3.78
N ILE A 63 6.23 -9.76 -2.78
CA ILE A 63 6.30 -10.20 -1.39
C ILE A 63 4.94 -9.99 -0.73
N ALA A 64 4.62 -10.88 0.20
CA ALA A 64 3.39 -10.84 0.98
C ALA A 64 3.66 -10.35 2.41
N THR A 65 2.67 -9.72 3.01
CA THR A 65 2.65 -9.36 4.44
C THR A 65 1.26 -9.62 5.03
N THR A 66 1.22 -10.05 6.28
CA THR A 66 -0.01 -10.14 7.09
C THR A 66 -0.28 -8.85 7.87
N ALA A 67 0.64 -7.87 7.81
CA ALA A 67 0.47 -6.58 8.44
C ALA A 67 -0.74 -5.82 7.86
N LYS A 68 -1.38 -5.03 8.71
CA LYS A 68 -2.45 -4.13 8.28
C LYS A 68 -1.86 -2.89 7.62
N VAL A 69 -2.20 -2.68 6.35
CA VAL A 69 -1.81 -1.46 5.62
C VAL A 69 -2.87 -0.37 5.78
N PRO A 70 -2.48 0.90 5.82
CA PRO A 70 -3.42 2.02 5.95
C PRO A 70 -4.25 2.25 4.68
N VAL A 71 -3.81 1.73 3.52
CA VAL A 71 -4.46 1.93 2.23
C VAL A 71 -4.21 0.77 1.26
N THR A 72 -5.22 0.45 0.47
CA THR A 72 -5.18 -0.50 -0.66
C THR A 72 -5.39 0.25 -1.98
N LEU A 73 -5.18 -0.41 -3.12
CA LEU A 73 -5.49 0.18 -4.43
C LEU A 73 -6.93 0.70 -4.48
N GLY A 74 -7.09 1.94 -4.95
CA GLY A 74 -8.38 2.63 -4.99
C GLY A 74 -8.88 3.16 -3.64
N GLY A 75 -8.15 2.92 -2.55
CA GLY A 75 -8.42 3.51 -1.24
C GLY A 75 -7.76 4.87 -1.07
N LEU A 76 -8.14 5.56 0.00
CA LEU A 76 -7.56 6.84 0.41
C LEU A 76 -6.98 6.70 1.82
N ALA A 77 -5.81 7.29 2.06
CA ALA A 77 -5.27 7.43 3.39
C ALA A 77 -4.41 8.68 3.53
N VAL A 78 -4.28 9.14 4.77
CA VAL A 78 -3.37 10.21 5.15
C VAL A 78 -2.09 9.57 5.65
N LEU A 79 -0.97 9.85 4.98
CA LEU A 79 0.34 9.32 5.35
C LEU A 79 1.30 10.45 5.69
N LYS A 80 2.26 10.14 6.57
CA LYS A 80 3.32 11.07 6.95
C LYS A 80 4.48 10.97 5.95
N VAL A 81 4.96 12.11 5.48
CA VAL A 81 6.22 12.22 4.73
C VAL A 81 7.38 11.94 5.68
N LYS A 82 8.13 10.88 5.41
CA LYS A 82 9.32 10.50 6.19
C LYS A 82 10.60 11.11 5.66
N GLU A 83 10.69 11.30 4.35
CA GLU A 83 11.89 11.83 3.69
C GLU A 83 11.50 12.46 2.35
N VAL A 84 12.20 13.52 1.96
CA VAL A 84 12.12 14.09 0.61
C VAL A 84 13.46 13.87 -0.10
N SER A 85 13.39 13.38 -1.33
CA SER A 85 14.55 12.95 -2.13
C SER A 85 14.54 13.57 -3.53
N THR A 86 15.52 13.23 -4.36
CA THR A 86 15.61 13.70 -5.75
C THR A 86 14.52 13.15 -6.67
N VAL A 87 13.84 12.07 -6.28
CA VAL A 87 12.80 11.41 -7.11
C VAL A 87 11.37 11.71 -6.64
N GLY A 88 11.21 12.32 -5.47
CA GLY A 88 9.94 12.60 -4.83
C GLY A 88 10.03 12.45 -3.31
N ALA A 89 8.90 12.23 -2.66
CA ALA A 89 8.81 12.01 -1.22
C ALA A 89 8.59 10.53 -0.89
N PHE A 90 9.06 10.08 0.26
CA PHE A 90 8.80 8.74 0.79
C PHE A 90 7.84 8.83 1.97
N LEU A 91 6.74 8.09 1.89
CA LEU A 91 5.65 8.10 2.85
C LEU A 91 5.70 6.88 3.76
N GLY A 92 5.59 7.11 5.05
CA GLY A 92 5.49 6.05 6.05
C GLY A 92 4.11 5.42 6.07
N TRP A 93 4.02 4.15 5.65
CA TRP A 93 2.77 3.38 5.59
C TRP A 93 2.82 2.03 6.31
N GLY A 94 3.87 1.78 7.10
CA GLY A 94 3.95 0.62 8.00
C GLY A 94 4.54 -0.65 7.39
N LEU A 95 5.04 -0.61 6.15
CA LEU A 95 5.72 -1.74 5.51
C LEU A 95 7.24 -1.60 5.53
N MET A 96 7.94 -2.67 5.15
CA MET A 96 9.40 -2.72 5.07
C MET A 96 10.01 -1.63 4.19
N LYS A 97 9.29 -1.21 3.15
CA LYS A 97 9.71 -0.17 2.20
C LYS A 97 8.71 0.98 2.28
N ASP A 98 9.22 2.21 2.35
CA ASP A 98 8.36 3.39 2.31
C ASP A 98 7.76 3.61 0.91
N LEU A 99 6.57 4.20 0.89
CA LEU A 99 5.80 4.39 -0.33
C LEU A 99 6.29 5.65 -1.07
N LEU A 100 6.73 5.49 -2.31
CA LEU A 100 7.17 6.63 -3.12
C LEU A 100 5.95 7.47 -3.57
N LEU A 101 6.02 8.76 -3.33
CA LEU A 101 5.16 9.81 -3.90
C LEU A 101 6.01 10.64 -4.89
N PRO A 102 5.99 10.31 -6.20
CA PRO A 102 6.77 11.00 -7.21
C PRO A 102 6.36 12.47 -7.34
N TYR A 103 7.29 13.35 -7.72
CA TYR A 103 6.99 14.78 -7.92
C TYR A 103 5.84 15.04 -8.88
N LYS A 104 5.70 14.24 -9.94
CA LYS A 104 4.61 14.36 -10.92
C LYS A 104 3.22 14.07 -10.34
N GLU A 105 3.16 13.39 -9.20
CA GLU A 105 1.95 12.98 -8.52
C GLU A 105 1.66 13.80 -7.26
N GLN A 106 2.47 14.82 -6.98
CA GLN A 106 2.24 15.80 -5.92
C GLN A 106 1.38 16.95 -6.45
N THR A 107 0.39 17.37 -5.67
CA THR A 107 -0.44 18.56 -5.96
C THR A 107 0.22 19.85 -5.47
N ARG A 108 1.06 19.75 -4.44
CA ARG A 108 1.89 20.83 -3.91
C ARG A 108 3.27 20.30 -3.51
N LYS A 109 4.22 21.20 -3.26
CA LYS A 109 5.48 20.81 -2.62
C LYS A 109 5.21 20.29 -1.21
N VAL A 110 5.82 19.16 -0.88
CA VAL A 110 5.73 18.52 0.44
C VAL A 110 7.07 18.58 1.16
N GLU A 111 7.05 18.64 2.48
CA GLU A 111 8.23 18.65 3.33
C GLU A 111 8.24 17.45 4.29
N GLU A 112 9.42 17.11 4.82
CA GLU A 112 9.53 16.05 5.82
C GLU A 112 8.64 16.39 7.04
N GLY A 113 7.84 15.42 7.47
CA GLY A 113 6.89 15.60 8.56
C GLY A 113 5.46 15.92 8.13
N ASP A 114 5.25 16.38 6.89
CA ASP A 114 3.91 16.67 6.36
C ASP A 114 2.98 15.46 6.43
N GLN A 115 1.70 15.74 6.66
CA GLN A 115 0.63 14.76 6.47
C GLN A 115 -0.07 15.03 5.13
N VAL A 116 -0.13 14.02 4.27
CA VAL A 116 -0.68 14.16 2.92
C VAL A 116 -1.73 13.09 2.65
N LEU A 117 -2.87 13.52 2.08
CA LEU A 117 -3.89 12.62 1.58
C LEU A 117 -3.43 12.01 0.25
N ILE A 118 -3.41 10.68 0.16
CA ILE A 118 -2.96 9.96 -1.03
C ILE A 118 -3.91 8.82 -1.39
N SER A 119 -3.75 8.35 -2.62
CA SER A 119 -4.22 7.06 -3.11
C SER A 119 -3.05 6.24 -3.64
N LEU A 120 -3.24 4.92 -3.74
CA LEU A 120 -2.29 4.02 -4.36
C LEU A 120 -2.58 3.85 -5.86
N TYR A 121 -1.51 3.78 -6.64
CA TYR A 121 -1.56 3.31 -8.02
C TYR A 121 -0.37 2.40 -8.33
N VAL A 122 -0.47 1.62 -9.41
CA VAL A 122 0.63 0.81 -9.93
C VAL A 122 1.29 1.55 -11.08
N ASP A 123 2.60 1.81 -10.98
CA ASP A 123 3.36 2.48 -12.04
C ASP A 123 3.68 1.54 -13.22
N LYS A 124 4.31 2.08 -14.28
CA LYS A 124 4.66 1.31 -15.49
C LYS A 124 5.70 0.20 -15.24
N SER A 125 6.40 0.21 -14.12
CA SER A 125 7.34 -0.83 -13.69
C SER A 125 6.71 -1.83 -12.71
N SER A 126 5.38 -1.82 -12.61
CA SER A 126 4.61 -2.66 -11.71
C SER A 126 5.00 -2.46 -10.24
N ARG A 127 5.22 -1.21 -9.81
CA ARG A 127 5.47 -0.86 -8.39
C ARG A 127 4.31 -0.03 -7.83
N LEU A 128 4.04 -0.20 -6.55
CA LEU A 128 3.08 0.62 -5.83
C LEU A 128 3.69 1.99 -5.53
N CYS A 129 2.98 3.04 -5.94
CA CYS A 129 3.32 4.43 -5.70
C CYS A 129 2.09 5.18 -5.16
N ALA A 130 2.33 6.30 -4.48
CA ALA A 130 1.30 7.20 -4.00
C ALA A 130 1.03 8.32 -5.00
N THR A 131 -0.22 8.79 -5.05
CA THR A 131 -0.60 10.03 -5.73
C THR A 131 -1.47 10.90 -4.83
N MET A 132 -1.24 12.22 -4.86
CA MET A 132 -2.09 13.22 -4.20
C MET A 132 -3.25 13.67 -5.10
N LYS A 133 -3.29 13.24 -6.37
CA LYS A 133 -4.35 13.57 -7.33
C LYS A 133 -5.61 12.74 -7.06
N VAL A 134 -6.24 12.99 -5.93
CA VAL A 134 -7.34 12.18 -5.40
C VAL A 134 -8.73 12.75 -5.70
N TYR A 135 -8.83 13.87 -6.42
CA TYR A 135 -10.07 14.61 -6.64
C TYR A 135 -11.24 13.73 -7.11
N ASP A 136 -11.02 12.89 -8.12
CA ASP A 136 -12.05 12.00 -8.69
C ASP A 136 -12.46 10.85 -7.75
N MET A 137 -11.72 10.64 -6.67
CA MET A 137 -12.00 9.62 -5.66
C MET A 137 -12.81 10.15 -4.47
N LEU A 138 -12.94 11.48 -4.35
CA LEU A 138 -13.65 12.11 -3.24
C LEU A 138 -15.17 12.09 -3.49
N SER A 139 -15.94 11.73 -2.47
CA SER A 139 -17.40 11.81 -2.53
C SER A 139 -17.87 13.27 -2.52
N LYS A 140 -18.90 13.56 -3.32
CA LYS A 140 -19.62 14.84 -3.28
C LYS A 140 -20.81 14.82 -2.31
N GLU A 141 -21.12 13.65 -1.74
CA GLU A 141 -22.17 13.51 -0.75
C GLU A 141 -21.68 14.04 0.59
N SER A 142 -22.34 15.08 1.10
CA SER A 142 -22.01 15.65 2.41
C SER A 142 -22.72 14.87 3.51
N PRO A 143 -21.98 14.22 4.43
CA PRO A 143 -22.58 13.67 5.65
C PRO A 143 -22.87 14.77 6.69
N TYR A 144 -22.32 15.97 6.48
CA TYR A 144 -22.37 17.10 7.42
C TYR A 144 -23.62 17.96 7.20
N LYS A 145 -24.06 18.58 8.29
CA LYS A 145 -25.19 19.51 8.34
C LYS A 145 -24.70 20.93 8.55
N LYS A 146 -25.61 21.88 8.34
CA LYS A 146 -25.37 23.29 8.65
C LYS A 146 -24.97 23.42 10.13
N ASP A 147 -23.95 24.23 10.38
CA ASP A 147 -23.39 24.56 11.70
C ASP A 147 -22.57 23.43 12.36
N ASP A 148 -22.23 22.36 11.63
CA ASP A 148 -21.26 21.36 12.09
C ASP A 148 -19.83 21.94 12.13
N PHE A 149 -19.12 21.66 13.22
CA PHE A 149 -17.68 21.90 13.32
C PHE A 149 -16.92 20.66 12.87
N VAL A 150 -16.07 20.81 11.86
CA VAL A 150 -15.28 19.71 11.29
C VAL A 150 -13.79 20.03 11.33
N THR A 151 -12.97 18.99 11.43
CA THR A 151 -11.53 19.06 11.18
C THR A 151 -11.25 18.37 9.85
N GLY A 152 -10.48 19.02 8.98
CA GLY A 152 -10.18 18.52 7.64
C GLY A 152 -8.69 18.64 7.32
N ILE A 153 -8.31 18.02 6.21
CA ILE A 153 -6.96 18.09 5.64
C ILE A 153 -7.08 18.77 4.28
N ILE A 154 -6.22 19.77 4.06
CA ILE A 154 -6.08 20.42 2.76
C ILE A 154 -5.33 19.44 1.84
N TYR A 155 -6.01 18.96 0.81
CA TYR A 155 -5.41 18.01 -0.15
C TYR A 155 -4.90 18.69 -1.43
N ASP A 156 -5.39 19.88 -1.74
CA ASP A 156 -4.99 20.68 -2.90
C ASP A 156 -5.23 22.17 -2.64
N GLU A 157 -4.40 23.03 -3.24
CA GLU A 157 -4.53 24.49 -3.23
C GLU A 157 -4.45 24.98 -4.68
N ILE A 158 -5.53 25.59 -5.16
CA ILE A 158 -5.61 26.10 -6.54
C ILE A 158 -5.52 27.61 -6.46
N ASP A 159 -4.37 28.18 -6.86
CA ASP A 159 -4.23 29.62 -7.02
C ASP A 159 -5.13 30.09 -8.18
N SER A 160 -6.06 30.98 -7.85
CA SER A 160 -7.01 31.62 -8.77
C SER A 160 -6.45 32.83 -9.48
#